data_AF-A0A8I6SP73-F1
#
_entry.id   AF-A0A8I6SP73-F1
#
_cell.length_a   1.000
_cell.length_b   1.000
_cell.length_c   1.000
_cell.angle_alpha   90.00
_cell.angle_beta   90.00
_cell.angle_gamma   90.00
#
_symmetry.space_group_name_H-M   'P 1'
#
loop_
_entity.id
_entity.type
_entity.pdbx_description
1 polymer ?
#
loop_
_entity_poly.entity_id
_entity_poly.type
_entity_poly.pdbx_seq_one_letter_code
_entity_poly.pdbx_strand_id
1 'polypeptide(L)'
;MLAVSRLRLLTPSLTNCTRSLTNQVEKTSSVPGLSENVLKVPSQEVGPGATKDGEYKNPEYFCYNKTSYFEAEIEMLKFRLPQPISKK
;
A
#
# COMPACT_ATOMS: atom_id res chain seq x y z
N MET A 1 9.04 56.10 -25.83
CA MET A 1 8.23 54.87 -25.73
C MET A 1 9.15 53.73 -25.31
N LEU A 2 9.17 53.39 -24.02
CA LEU A 2 9.94 52.25 -23.49
C LEU A 2 9.01 51.04 -23.46
N ALA A 3 9.18 50.13 -24.43
CA ALA A 3 8.44 48.88 -24.48
C ALA A 3 9.03 47.91 -23.44
N VAL A 4 8.29 47.68 -22.37
CA VAL A 4 8.61 46.66 -21.36
C VAL A 4 8.31 45.29 -21.98
N SER A 5 9.32 44.67 -22.56
CA SER A 5 9.23 43.31 -23.10
C SER A 5 8.92 42.33 -21.97
N ARG A 6 7.69 41.82 -21.98
CA ARG A 6 7.15 40.86 -21.01
C ARG A 6 8.02 39.60 -20.98
N LEU A 7 8.59 39.31 -19.82
CA LEU A 7 9.20 38.01 -19.51
C LEU A 7 8.06 36.96 -19.47
N ARG A 8 7.96 36.13 -20.50
CA ARG A 8 7.07 34.96 -20.51
C ARG A 8 7.76 33.87 -19.68
N LEU A 9 7.34 33.71 -18.43
CA LEU A 9 7.68 32.55 -17.61
C LEU A 9 7.05 31.31 -18.27
N LEU A 10 7.88 30.41 -18.80
CA LEU A 10 7.46 29.04 -19.13
C LEU A 10 7.30 28.28 -17.80
N THR A 11 6.06 28.02 -17.39
CA THR A 11 5.77 26.97 -16.42
C THR A 11 5.57 25.64 -17.19
N PRO A 12 6.27 24.56 -16.83
CA PRO A 12 5.88 23.24 -17.31
C PRO A 12 4.62 22.81 -16.56
N SER A 13 3.48 22.76 -17.25
CA SER A 13 2.31 22.04 -16.76
C SER A 13 2.65 20.55 -16.76
N LEU A 14 2.85 19.98 -15.58
CA LEU A 14 2.81 18.53 -15.43
C LEU A 14 1.36 18.10 -15.70
N THR A 15 1.18 17.55 -16.91
CA THR A 15 -0.03 16.89 -17.40
C THR A 15 -0.54 15.86 -16.40
N ASN A 16 -1.80 16.05 -16.01
CA ASN A 16 -2.62 15.08 -15.30
C ASN A 16 -2.59 13.73 -16.01
N CYS A 17 -2.12 12.68 -15.33
CA CYS A 17 -2.31 11.30 -15.77
C CYS A 17 -3.58 10.77 -15.11
N THR A 18 -4.70 10.85 -15.83
CA THR A 18 -5.98 10.25 -15.43
C THR A 18 -5.87 8.73 -15.51
N ARG A 19 -5.49 8.06 -14.40
CA ARG A 19 -5.67 6.62 -14.24
C ARG A 19 -7.13 6.32 -13.88
N SER A 20 -7.93 6.05 -14.90
CA SER A 20 -9.28 5.49 -14.76
C SER A 20 -9.19 3.97 -14.51
N LEU A 21 -9.61 3.60 -13.30
CA LEU A 21 -10.42 2.45 -12.85
C LEU A 21 -10.14 1.01 -13.31
N THR A 22 -10.41 0.15 -12.32
CA THR A 22 -10.55 -1.31 -12.31
C THR A 22 -9.27 -2.12 -12.46
N ASN A 23 -8.79 -2.64 -11.33
CA ASN A 23 -8.56 -4.08 -11.19
C ASN A 23 -8.60 -4.42 -9.70
N GLN A 24 -9.75 -4.95 -9.26
CA GLN A 24 -9.80 -5.87 -8.15
C GLN A 24 -8.75 -6.94 -8.47
N VAL A 25 -7.65 -6.98 -7.72
CA VAL A 25 -6.67 -8.06 -7.87
C VAL A 25 -7.44 -9.33 -7.53
N GLU A 26 -7.77 -10.11 -8.56
CA GLU A 26 -8.27 -11.46 -8.37
C GLU A 26 -7.31 -12.15 -7.41
N LYS A 27 -7.82 -12.43 -6.21
CA LYS A 27 -7.11 -13.14 -5.17
C LYS A 27 -6.67 -14.45 -5.82
N THR A 28 -5.39 -14.59 -6.16
CA THR A 28 -4.84 -15.83 -6.72
C THR A 28 -5.21 -16.93 -5.73
N SER A 29 -6.21 -17.73 -6.07
CA SER A 29 -7.01 -18.54 -5.15
C SER A 29 -6.23 -19.66 -4.47
N SER A 30 -4.94 -19.80 -4.80
CA SER A 30 -4.06 -20.82 -4.26
C SER A 30 -3.46 -20.48 -2.89
N VAL A 31 -3.32 -19.20 -2.52
CA VAL A 31 -2.65 -18.83 -1.25
C VAL A 31 -3.61 -18.05 -0.37
N PRO A 32 -4.05 -18.62 0.78
CA PRO A 32 -4.80 -17.85 1.75
C PRO A 32 -3.91 -16.72 2.28
N GLY A 33 -4.42 -15.49 2.25
CA GLY A 33 -3.74 -14.33 2.83
C GLY A 33 -3.66 -14.44 4.36
N LEU A 34 -3.01 -13.44 4.97
CA LEU A 34 -2.88 -13.34 6.43
C LEU A 34 -4.25 -13.23 7.10
N SER A 35 -4.36 -13.74 8.33
CA SER A 35 -5.61 -13.67 9.09
C SER A 35 -5.90 -12.28 9.64
N GLU A 36 -7.13 -12.09 10.13
CA GLU A 36 -7.56 -10.85 10.78
C GLU A 36 -6.77 -10.53 12.06
N ASN A 37 -6.08 -11.51 12.66
CA ASN A 37 -5.20 -11.28 13.81
C ASN A 37 -3.98 -10.42 13.43
N VAL A 38 -3.51 -10.58 12.19
CA VAL A 38 -2.37 -9.82 11.64
C VAL A 38 -2.84 -8.47 11.12
N LEU A 39 -3.90 -8.47 10.32
CA LEU A 39 -4.39 -7.27 9.67
C LEU A 39 -5.88 -7.37 9.41
N LYS A 40 -6.63 -6.52 10.10
CA LYS A 40 -8.05 -6.32 9.81
C LYS A 40 -8.19 -5.32 8.67
N VAL A 41 -8.52 -5.81 7.48
CA VAL A 41 -8.75 -4.94 6.32
C VAL A 41 -9.96 -4.05 6.60
N PRO A 42 -9.80 -2.73 6.63
CA PRO A 42 -10.89 -1.81 6.92
C PRO A 42 -11.80 -1.66 5.70
N SER A 43 -13.11 -1.81 5.89
CA SER A 43 -14.11 -1.51 4.84
C SER A 43 -14.44 -0.01 4.76
N GLN A 44 -14.01 0.76 5.74
CA GLN A 44 -14.28 2.20 5.89
C GLN A 44 -12.96 2.97 5.99
N GLU A 45 -13.03 4.28 5.82
CA GLU A 45 -11.87 5.16 5.98
C GLU A 45 -11.29 5.04 7.39
N VAL A 46 -9.97 4.87 7.48
CA VAL A 46 -9.28 4.66 8.77
C VAL A 46 -8.89 5.97 9.45
N GLY A 47 -9.11 7.10 8.77
CA GLY A 47 -8.76 8.44 9.22
C GLY A 47 -8.93 9.46 8.10
N PRO A 48 -8.79 10.77 8.41
CA PRO A 48 -8.98 11.84 7.43
C PRO A 48 -7.98 11.70 6.27
N GLY A 49 -8.49 11.46 5.06
CA GLY A 49 -7.68 11.26 3.86
C GLY A 49 -7.03 9.87 3.73
N ALA A 50 -7.29 8.96 4.68
CA ALA A 50 -6.79 7.60 4.67
C ALA A 50 -7.89 6.64 4.17
N THR A 51 -8.18 6.76 2.88
CA THR A 51 -9.20 6.00 2.16
C THR A 51 -8.52 5.19 1.06
N LYS A 52 -9.16 4.11 0.60
CA LYS A 52 -8.63 3.30 -0.51
C LYS A 52 -8.49 4.09 -1.81
N ASP A 53 -9.35 5.08 -2.00
CA ASP A 53 -9.39 5.93 -3.18
C ASP A 53 -8.56 7.22 -3.00
N GLY A 54 -7.97 7.41 -1.82
CA GLY A 54 -7.20 8.59 -1.47
C GLY A 54 -5.83 8.69 -2.14
N GLU A 55 -5.11 9.75 -1.77
CA GLU A 55 -3.74 10.01 -2.24
C GLU A 55 -2.77 8.94 -1.71
N TYR A 56 -2.87 8.63 -0.41
CA TYR A 56 -2.04 7.61 0.22
C TYR A 56 -2.51 6.20 -0.13
N LYS A 57 -1.63 5.39 -0.73
CA LYS A 57 -2.00 4.11 -1.34
C LYS A 57 -2.10 2.92 -0.38
N ASN A 58 -1.63 3.05 0.86
CA ASN A 58 -1.62 1.96 1.83
C ASN A 58 -2.28 2.34 3.17
N PRO A 59 -3.57 2.70 3.17
CA PRO A 59 -4.27 3.08 4.41
C PRO A 59 -4.29 1.96 5.46
N GLU A 60 -4.12 0.70 5.07
CA GLU A 60 -4.07 -0.44 5.99
C GLU A 60 -2.93 -0.35 7.00
N TYR A 61 -1.88 0.41 6.69
CA TYR A 61 -0.78 0.63 7.61
C TYR A 61 -1.24 1.16 8.99
N PHE A 62 -2.34 1.92 9.02
CA PHE A 62 -2.91 2.44 10.25
C PHE A 62 -3.67 1.40 11.08
N CYS A 63 -3.99 0.23 10.51
CA CYS A 63 -4.75 -0.83 11.18
C CYS A 63 -3.88 -1.87 11.90
N TYR A 64 -2.56 -1.76 11.83
CA TYR A 64 -1.68 -2.67 12.56
C TYR A 64 -1.78 -2.47 14.07
N ASN A 65 -1.72 -3.58 14.81
CA ASN A 65 -1.61 -3.61 16.26
C ASN A 65 -0.17 -3.97 16.68
N LYS A 66 0.13 -3.84 17.98
CA LYS A 66 1.47 -4.10 18.52
C LYS A 66 1.95 -5.55 18.30
N THR A 67 1.03 -6.48 18.08
CA THR A 67 1.31 -7.91 17.93
C THR A 67 1.29 -8.40 16.49
N SER A 68 0.90 -7.56 15.52
CA SER A 68 0.69 -7.95 14.11
C SER A 68 1.92 -8.62 13.52
N TYR A 69 3.10 -8.10 13.86
CA TYR A 69 4.38 -8.67 13.42
C TYR A 69 4.56 -10.13 13.87
N PHE A 70 4.28 -10.41 15.15
CA PHE A 70 4.46 -11.75 15.72
C PHE A 70 3.41 -12.73 15.19
N GLU A 71 2.17 -12.29 15.04
CA GLU A 71 1.10 -13.10 14.44
C GLU A 71 1.45 -13.49 12.99
N ALA A 72 1.99 -12.55 12.22
CA ALA A 72 2.44 -12.81 10.84
C ALA A 72 3.54 -13.88 10.80
N GLU A 73 4.49 -13.83 11.75
CA GLU A 73 5.54 -14.83 11.86
C GLU A 73 4.97 -16.23 12.17
N ILE A 74 4.02 -16.34 13.10
CA ILE A 74 3.35 -17.60 13.44
C ILE A 74 2.64 -18.19 12.22
N GLU A 75 1.95 -17.37 11.43
CA GLU A 75 1.26 -17.84 10.23
C GLU A 75 2.22 -18.25 9.12
N MET A 76 3.27 -17.46 8.89
CA MET A 76 4.28 -17.74 7.87
C MET A 76 5.15 -18.96 8.20
N LEU A 77 5.37 -19.27 9.48
CA LEU A 77 6.17 -20.42 9.94
C LEU A 77 5.72 -21.75 9.30
N LYS A 78 4.41 -21.91 9.04
CA LYS A 78 3.82 -23.10 8.39
C LYS A 78 4.33 -23.33 6.97
N PHE A 79 4.75 -22.26 6.30
CA PHE A 79 5.20 -22.27 4.91
C PHE A 79 6.72 -22.12 4.78
N ARG A 80 7.46 -21.99 5.90
CA ARG A 80 8.93 -21.89 5.87
C ARG A 80 9.56 -23.26 5.61
N LEU A 81 10.73 -23.25 4.99
CA LEU A 81 11.58 -24.43 4.85
C LEU A 81 12.16 -24.84 6.21
N PRO A 82 12.49 -26.13 6.42
CA PRO A 82 13.17 -26.57 7.62
C PRO A 82 14.52 -25.86 7.76
N GLN A 83 14.88 -25.54 9.02
CA GLN A 83 16.19 -24.95 9.31
C GLN A 83 17.31 -25.93 8.94
N PRO A 84 18.43 -25.45 8.39
CA PRO A 84 19.57 -26.31 8.13
C PRO A 84 20.13 -26.87 9.44
N ILE A 85 20.55 -28.12 9.42
CA ILE A 85 21.20 -28.78 10.55
C ILE A 85 22.71 -28.80 10.34
N SER A 86 23.49 -28.46 11.38
CA SER A 86 24.93 -28.69 11.34
C SER A 86 25.19 -30.19 11.41
N LYS A 87 26.16 -30.68 10.62
CA LYS A 87 26.78 -31.97 10.93
C LYS A 87 27.53 -31.81 12.25
N LYS A 88 27.36 -32.77 13.16
CA LYS A 88 28.11 -32.84 14.41
C LYS A 88 29.53 -33.31 14.15
#